data_AF-A0A0C1U3X4-F1
#
_entry.id   AF-A0A0C1U3X4-F1
#
_cell.length_a   1.000
_cell.length_b   1.000
_cell.length_c   1.000
_cell.angle_alpha   90.00
_cell.angle_beta   90.00
_cell.angle_gamma   90.00
#
_symmetry.space_group_name_H-M   'P 1'
#
loop_
_entity.id
_entity.type
_entity.pdbx_description
1 polymer ?
#
loop_
_entity_poly.entity_id
_entity_poly.type
_entity_poly.pdbx_seq_one_letter_code
_entity_poly.pdbx_strand_id
1 'polypeptide(L)'
;MWNLVIKDFVVQKTNIKFILIYALAGVLFFGTLGEGAYVMIPMMLSYMYLLGGLGQDDKNNSEFLLNSLPVSRESIVYAKYLSVIIFGIIAIILTMGGAFIMYSIGLSKVQGNMKIEHIVGFISALTIFMAINFPLYFKYGYAKLRYLNMGIFMLFLVAPIIIKLINDNINFNNPFILSIKEKILSLSDTQIGIVIICIVLFIYILSLTVSLNIYKKKEF
;
A
#
# COMPACT_ATOMS: atom_id res chain seq x y z
N MET A 1 -17.90 -10.15 -9.99
CA MET A 1 -16.76 -9.51 -9.31
C MET A 1 -15.62 -9.14 -10.26
N TRP A 2 -15.14 -10.07 -11.10
CA TRP A 2 -14.03 -9.81 -12.04
C TRP A 2 -14.23 -8.58 -12.94
N ASN A 3 -15.46 -8.37 -13.45
CA ASN A 3 -15.79 -7.18 -14.26
C ASN A 3 -15.58 -5.85 -13.53
N LEU A 4 -15.75 -5.81 -12.19
CA LEU A 4 -15.50 -4.60 -11.40
C LEU A 4 -14.01 -4.31 -11.27
N VAL A 5 -13.20 -5.36 -11.15
CA VAL A 5 -11.75 -5.24 -11.15
C VAL A 5 -11.30 -4.73 -12.51
N ILE A 6 -11.78 -5.31 -13.61
CA ILE A 6 -11.49 -4.84 -14.97
C ILE A 6 -11.89 -3.37 -15.14
N LYS A 7 -13.06 -2.96 -14.63
CA LYS A 7 -13.49 -1.55 -14.64
C LYS A 7 -12.46 -0.64 -13.99
N ASP A 8 -11.96 -1.00 -12.81
CA ASP A 8 -10.92 -0.22 -12.14
C ASP A 8 -9.64 -0.11 -13.00
N PHE A 9 -9.20 -1.22 -13.62
CA PHE A 9 -8.06 -1.23 -14.55
C PHE A 9 -8.27 -0.34 -15.77
N VAL A 10 -9.45 -0.39 -16.39
CA VAL A 10 -9.77 0.38 -17.60
C VAL A 10 -9.79 1.87 -17.31
N VAL A 11 -10.40 2.28 -16.19
CA VAL A 11 -10.43 3.69 -15.76
C VAL A 11 -9.00 4.22 -15.53
N GLN A 12 -8.12 3.39 -14.98
CA GLN A 12 -6.74 3.78 -14.69
C GLN A 12 -5.79 3.70 -15.89
N LYS A 13 -6.17 3.00 -16.97
CA LYS A 13 -5.35 2.87 -18.19
C LYS A 13 -4.97 4.22 -18.80
N THR A 14 -5.83 5.23 -18.68
CA THR A 14 -5.54 6.61 -19.13
C THR A 14 -4.32 7.21 -18.41
N ASN A 15 -4.08 6.78 -17.17
CA ASN A 15 -2.97 7.28 -16.34
C ASN A 15 -1.71 6.40 -16.43
N ILE A 16 -1.68 5.36 -17.26
CA ILE A 16 -0.58 4.39 -17.28
C ILE A 16 0.77 5.03 -17.65
N LYS A 17 0.76 6.04 -18.54
CA LYS A 17 1.96 6.80 -18.91
C LYS A 17 2.52 7.56 -17.71
N PHE A 18 1.64 8.16 -16.90
CA PHE A 18 2.05 8.83 -15.67
C PHE A 18 2.61 7.85 -14.66
N ILE A 19 1.99 6.68 -14.47
CA ILE A 19 2.48 5.64 -13.57
C ILE A 19 3.90 5.19 -13.96
N LEU A 20 4.17 4.99 -15.25
CA LEU A 20 5.50 4.66 -15.76
C LEU A 20 6.53 5.76 -15.49
N ILE A 21 6.18 7.02 -15.77
CA ILE A 21 7.05 8.16 -15.50
C ILE A 21 7.34 8.27 -14.00
N TYR A 22 6.34 8.10 -13.14
CA TYR A 22 6.51 8.13 -11.68
C TYR A 22 7.37 6.98 -11.17
N ALA A 23 7.29 5.79 -11.78
CA ALA A 23 8.15 4.67 -11.41
C ALA A 23 9.63 5.00 -11.69
N LEU A 24 9.93 5.53 -12.88
CA LEU A 24 11.28 5.94 -13.26
C LEU A 24 11.79 7.11 -12.42
N ALA A 25 10.95 8.14 -12.21
CA ALA A 25 11.27 9.27 -11.36
C ALA A 25 11.51 8.84 -9.91
N GLY A 26 10.69 7.92 -9.39
CA GLY A 26 10.84 7.37 -8.04
C GLY A 26 12.20 6.69 -7.85
N VAL A 27 12.63 5.89 -8.82
CA VAL A 27 13.97 5.27 -8.80
C VAL A 27 15.10 6.30 -8.85
N LEU A 28 14.95 7.37 -9.64
CA LEU A 28 15.94 8.44 -9.73
C LEU A 28 16.07 9.23 -8.42
N PHE A 29 14.95 9.66 -7.82
CA PHE A 29 14.97 10.49 -6.62
C PHE A 29 15.27 9.69 -5.35
N PHE A 30 14.69 8.49 -5.23
CA PHE A 30 14.78 7.69 -4.03
C PHE A 30 15.80 6.57 -4.10
N GLY A 31 16.43 6.35 -5.26
CA GLY A 31 17.49 5.34 -5.39
C GLY A 31 18.73 5.61 -4.52
N THR A 32 18.91 6.84 -4.06
CA THR A 32 19.97 7.22 -3.13
C THR A 32 19.74 6.74 -1.69
N LEU A 33 18.50 6.34 -1.34
CA LEU A 33 18.12 5.86 0.00
C LEU A 33 18.50 4.40 0.27
N GLY A 34 19.18 3.73 -0.67
CA GLY A 34 19.62 2.34 -0.52
C GLY A 34 18.44 1.36 -0.43
N GLU A 35 18.52 0.39 0.49
CA GLU A 35 17.52 -0.69 0.60
C GLU A 35 16.10 -0.20 0.93
N GLY A 36 15.95 0.98 1.57
CA GLY A 36 14.63 1.57 1.84
C GLY A 36 13.85 1.96 0.57
N ALA A 37 14.56 2.21 -0.54
CA ALA A 37 13.95 2.58 -1.81
C ALA A 37 13.02 1.49 -2.36
N TYR A 38 13.37 0.22 -2.14
CA TYR A 38 12.60 -0.93 -2.61
C TYR A 38 11.21 -1.03 -1.99
N VAL A 39 11.03 -0.52 -0.77
CA VAL A 39 9.70 -0.47 -0.13
C VAL A 39 8.97 0.82 -0.50
N MET A 40 9.69 1.94 -0.54
CA MET A 40 9.09 3.25 -0.68
C MET A 40 8.52 3.54 -2.07
N ILE A 41 9.25 3.19 -3.14
CA ILE A 41 8.83 3.42 -4.52
C ILE A 41 7.52 2.68 -4.85
N PRO A 42 7.39 1.35 -4.65
CA PRO A 42 6.15 0.66 -4.95
C PRO A 42 5.01 1.10 -4.03
N MET A 43 5.31 1.57 -2.81
CA MET A 43 4.31 2.17 -1.92
C MET A 43 3.77 3.48 -2.47
N MET A 44 4.62 4.37 -2.99
CA MET A 44 4.18 5.61 -3.64
C MET A 44 3.34 5.34 -4.89
N LEU A 45 3.74 4.39 -5.73
CA LEU A 45 2.97 3.98 -6.90
C LEU A 45 1.60 3.42 -6.52
N SER A 46 1.56 2.53 -5.53
CA SER A 46 0.32 1.94 -5.03
C SER A 46 -0.60 2.97 -4.40
N TYR A 47 -0.03 3.97 -3.72
CA TYR A 47 -0.78 5.09 -3.14
C TYR A 47 -1.42 5.98 -4.22
N MET A 48 -0.64 6.38 -5.23
CA MET A 48 -1.14 7.15 -6.36
C MET A 48 -2.28 6.41 -7.07
N TYR A 49 -2.12 5.11 -7.24
CA TYR A 49 -3.16 4.24 -7.80
C TYR A 49 -4.42 4.24 -6.94
N LEU A 50 -4.29 3.97 -5.63
CA LEU A 50 -5.43 3.83 -4.72
C LEU A 50 -6.21 5.15 -4.63
N LEU A 51 -5.54 6.27 -4.35
CA LEU A 51 -6.21 7.56 -4.24
C LEU A 51 -6.72 8.09 -5.58
N GLY A 52 -5.98 7.88 -6.66
CA GLY A 52 -6.43 8.23 -8.01
C GLY A 52 -7.72 7.50 -8.36
N GLY A 53 -7.80 6.21 -8.06
CA GLY A 53 -8.99 5.39 -8.25
C GLY A 53 -10.17 5.86 -7.41
N LEU A 54 -9.97 6.03 -6.09
CA LEU A 54 -11.03 6.50 -5.20
C LEU A 54 -11.52 7.91 -5.56
N GLY A 55 -10.64 8.79 -6.02
CA GLY A 55 -11.00 10.14 -6.45
C GLY A 55 -11.78 10.19 -7.76
N GLN A 56 -11.48 9.30 -8.71
CA GLN A 56 -12.27 9.16 -9.93
C GLN A 56 -13.63 8.53 -9.64
N ASP A 57 -13.69 7.54 -8.73
CA ASP A 57 -14.94 6.92 -8.32
C ASP A 57 -15.90 7.95 -7.71
N ASP A 58 -15.39 8.84 -6.84
CA ASP A 58 -16.14 9.91 -6.19
C ASP A 58 -16.58 10.99 -7.18
N LYS A 59 -15.68 11.43 -8.07
CA LYS A 59 -15.98 12.41 -9.12
C LYS A 59 -17.09 11.95 -10.06
N ASN A 60 -17.14 10.65 -10.34
CA ASN A 60 -18.11 10.07 -11.27
C ASN A 60 -19.36 9.49 -10.57
N ASN A 61 -19.53 9.73 -9.25
CA ASN A 61 -20.62 9.14 -8.45
C ASN A 61 -20.77 7.62 -8.67
N SER A 62 -19.63 6.92 -8.79
CA SER A 62 -19.59 5.52 -9.18
C SER A 62 -20.31 4.62 -8.18
N GLU A 63 -20.42 5.00 -6.90
CA GLU A 63 -21.21 4.28 -5.90
C GLU A 63 -22.70 4.23 -6.25
N PHE A 64 -23.29 5.33 -6.73
CA PHE A 64 -24.70 5.37 -7.12
C PHE A 64 -24.96 4.52 -8.36
N LEU A 65 -24.07 4.61 -9.35
CA LEU A 65 -24.14 3.81 -10.57
C LEU A 65 -24.01 2.31 -10.27
N LEU A 66 -23.03 1.92 -9.45
CA LEU A 66 -22.80 0.52 -9.10
C LEU A 66 -23.96 -0.07 -8.28
N ASN A 67 -24.58 0.73 -7.41
CA ASN A 67 -25.76 0.29 -6.63
C ASN A 67 -27.05 0.19 -7.47
N SER A 68 -27.09 0.84 -8.63
CA SER A 68 -28.22 0.72 -9.57
C SER A 68 -28.13 -0.53 -10.45
N LEU A 69 -26.96 -1.21 -10.47
CA LEU A 69 -26.74 -2.46 -11.18
C LEU A 69 -27.09 -3.66 -10.28
N PRO A 70 -27.44 -4.82 -10.86
CA PRO A 70 -27.71 -6.06 -10.10
C PRO A 70 -26.41 -6.70 -9.60
N VAL A 71 -25.64 -5.96 -8.80
CA VAL A 71 -24.34 -6.35 -8.26
C VAL A 71 -24.43 -6.37 -6.73
N SER A 72 -23.93 -7.42 -6.09
CA SER A 72 -23.96 -7.48 -4.63
C SER A 72 -22.99 -6.47 -4.01
N ARG A 73 -23.43 -5.83 -2.92
CA ARG A 73 -22.60 -4.86 -2.16
C ARG A 73 -21.26 -5.46 -1.71
N GLU A 74 -21.26 -6.74 -1.36
CA GLU A 74 -20.05 -7.47 -0.99
C GLU A 74 -19.06 -7.58 -2.16
N SER A 75 -19.57 -7.85 -3.37
CA SER A 75 -18.76 -7.92 -4.59
C SER A 75 -17.99 -6.63 -4.84
N ILE A 76 -18.57 -5.47 -4.50
CA ILE A 76 -17.94 -4.15 -4.66
C ILE A 76 -16.77 -4.01 -3.69
N VAL A 77 -16.98 -4.35 -2.41
CA VAL A 77 -15.92 -4.26 -1.40
C VAL A 77 -14.77 -5.20 -1.75
N TYR A 78 -15.06 -6.48 -2.02
CA TYR A 78 -14.05 -7.45 -2.40
C TYR A 78 -13.29 -7.05 -3.68
N ALA A 79 -13.97 -6.47 -4.68
CA ALA A 79 -13.32 -6.00 -5.90
C ALA A 79 -12.30 -4.89 -5.62
N LYS A 80 -12.60 -3.93 -4.72
CA LYS A 80 -11.65 -2.88 -4.33
C LYS A 80 -10.45 -3.44 -3.58
N TYR A 81 -10.65 -4.40 -2.68
CA TYR A 81 -9.55 -5.05 -1.98
C TYR A 81 -8.66 -5.86 -2.93
N LEU A 82 -9.27 -6.60 -3.85
CA LEU A 82 -8.52 -7.40 -4.83
C LEU A 82 -7.77 -6.51 -5.83
N SER A 83 -8.39 -5.41 -6.29
CA SER A 83 -7.76 -4.53 -7.27
C SER A 83 -6.44 -4.00 -6.72
N VAL A 84 -6.40 -3.48 -5.49
CA VAL A 84 -5.13 -2.92 -4.99
C VAL A 84 -4.05 -3.97 -4.72
N ILE A 85 -4.40 -5.22 -4.39
CA ILE A 85 -3.39 -6.29 -4.34
C ILE A 85 -2.75 -6.48 -5.72
N ILE A 86 -3.56 -6.53 -6.78
CA ILE A 86 -3.04 -6.67 -8.16
C ILE A 86 -2.18 -5.46 -8.54
N PHE A 87 -2.60 -4.24 -8.18
CA PHE A 87 -1.78 -3.05 -8.43
C PHE A 87 -0.50 -3.00 -7.59
N GLY A 88 -0.51 -3.54 -6.38
CA GLY A 88 0.69 -3.72 -5.57
C GLY A 88 1.70 -4.63 -6.28
N ILE A 89 1.25 -5.74 -6.86
CA ILE A 89 2.10 -6.64 -7.66
C ILE A 89 2.67 -5.90 -8.88
N ILE A 90 1.84 -5.14 -9.59
CA ILE A 90 2.29 -4.33 -10.73
C ILE A 90 3.32 -3.28 -10.28
N ALA A 91 3.11 -2.63 -9.13
CA ALA A 91 4.04 -1.65 -8.59
C ALA A 91 5.41 -2.25 -8.28
N ILE A 92 5.46 -3.47 -7.74
CA ILE A 92 6.72 -4.21 -7.55
C ILE A 92 7.41 -4.42 -8.89
N ILE A 93 6.70 -4.95 -9.88
CA ILE A 93 7.25 -5.25 -11.22
C ILE A 93 7.78 -3.97 -11.87
N LEU A 94 7.03 -2.87 -11.81
CA LEU A 94 7.44 -1.58 -12.35
C LEU A 94 8.67 -1.02 -11.61
N THR A 95 8.76 -1.21 -10.30
CA THR A 95 9.91 -0.78 -9.51
C THR A 95 11.16 -1.58 -9.90
N MET A 96 11.05 -2.91 -10.00
CA MET A 96 12.17 -3.77 -10.41
C MET A 96 12.64 -3.44 -11.83
N GLY A 97 11.70 -3.28 -12.77
CA GLY A 97 12.01 -2.89 -14.15
C GLY A 97 12.63 -1.50 -14.25
N GLY A 98 12.09 -0.52 -13.51
CA GLY A 98 12.63 0.83 -13.46
C GLY A 98 14.04 0.89 -12.85
N ALA A 99 14.27 0.15 -11.76
CA ALA A 99 15.58 0.01 -11.14
C ALA A 99 16.60 -0.64 -12.09
N PHE A 100 16.20 -1.69 -12.81
CA PHE A 100 17.05 -2.35 -13.80
C PHE A 100 17.48 -1.40 -14.94
N ILE A 101 16.52 -0.64 -15.50
CA ILE A 101 16.78 0.33 -16.57
C ILE A 101 17.73 1.43 -16.07
N MET A 102 17.45 2.03 -14.91
CA MET A 102 18.24 3.13 -14.37
C MET A 102 19.64 2.71 -13.94
N TYR A 103 19.78 1.49 -13.42
CA TYR A 103 21.09 0.91 -13.12
C TYR A 103 21.92 0.71 -14.40
N SER A 104 21.28 0.20 -15.47
CA SER A 104 21.96 -0.04 -16.76
C SER A 104 22.47 1.24 -17.42
N ILE A 105 21.82 2.38 -17.17
CA ILE A 105 22.22 3.70 -17.69
C ILE A 105 23.22 4.39 -16.73
N GLY A 106 23.52 3.81 -15.56
CA GLY A 106 24.44 4.37 -14.57
C GLY A 106 23.87 5.52 -13.75
N LEU A 107 22.54 5.74 -13.79
CA LEU A 107 21.86 6.82 -13.08
C LEU A 107 21.40 6.44 -11.67
N SER A 108 21.44 5.15 -11.31
CA SER A 108 21.06 4.68 -9.98
C SER A 108 22.01 3.61 -9.45
N LYS A 109 22.23 3.61 -8.14
CA LYS A 109 22.99 2.58 -7.42
C LYS A 109 22.11 1.41 -6.97
N VAL A 110 20.79 1.53 -7.12
CA VAL A 110 19.82 0.49 -6.76
C VAL A 110 19.83 -0.57 -7.85
N GLN A 111 20.27 -1.77 -7.51
CA GLN A 111 20.20 -2.91 -8.42
C GLN A 111 18.74 -3.35 -8.54
N GLY A 112 18.30 -3.81 -9.72
CA GLY A 112 16.92 -4.28 -9.95
C GLY A 112 16.51 -5.53 -9.15
N ASN A 113 17.34 -6.00 -8.21
CA ASN A 113 17.13 -7.23 -7.46
C ASN A 113 16.55 -6.92 -6.07
N MET A 114 15.24 -7.18 -5.91
CA MET A 114 14.51 -6.95 -4.66
C MET A 114 14.49 -8.24 -3.84
N LYS A 115 15.08 -8.22 -2.63
CA LYS A 115 15.03 -9.34 -1.68
C LYS A 115 13.61 -9.61 -1.19
N ILE A 116 13.37 -10.86 -0.74
CA ILE A 116 12.08 -11.29 -0.18
C ILE A 116 11.63 -10.38 0.99
N GLU A 117 12.56 -9.92 1.81
CA GLU A 117 12.31 -9.04 2.95
C GLU A 117 11.68 -7.72 2.54
N HIS A 118 12.14 -7.12 1.44
CA HIS A 118 11.58 -5.88 0.93
C HIS A 118 10.16 -6.08 0.38
N ILE A 119 9.89 -7.25 -0.23
CA ILE A 119 8.55 -7.59 -0.72
C ILE A 119 7.59 -7.76 0.46
N VAL A 120 8.00 -8.48 1.51
CA VAL A 120 7.21 -8.62 2.74
C VAL A 120 6.99 -7.27 3.43
N GLY A 121 8.02 -6.43 3.50
CA GLY A 121 7.93 -5.06 4.02
C GLY A 121 6.96 -4.18 3.24
N PHE A 122 6.99 -4.26 1.91
CA PHE A 122 6.05 -3.52 1.07
C PHE A 122 4.61 -4.04 1.21
N ILE A 123 4.38 -5.36 1.14
CA ILE A 123 3.04 -5.94 1.27
C ILE A 123 2.43 -5.63 2.64
N SER A 124 3.23 -5.69 3.70
CA SER A 124 2.77 -5.33 5.05
C SER A 124 2.39 -3.85 5.14
N ALA A 125 3.24 -2.95 4.67
CA ALA A 125 2.95 -1.50 4.63
C ALA A 125 1.70 -1.18 3.80
N LEU A 126 1.60 -1.78 2.61
CA LEU A 126 0.47 -1.62 1.70
C LEU A 126 -0.83 -2.10 2.36
N THR A 127 -0.81 -3.26 3.04
CA THR A 127 -1.98 -3.81 3.72
C THR A 127 -2.42 -2.93 4.88
N ILE A 128 -1.50 -2.42 5.71
CA ILE A 128 -1.82 -1.51 6.80
C ILE A 128 -2.45 -0.22 6.25
N PHE A 129 -1.88 0.33 5.18
CA PHE A 129 -2.43 1.51 4.53
C PHE A 129 -3.86 1.27 4.03
N MET A 130 -4.08 0.15 3.34
CA MET A 130 -5.39 -0.28 2.88
C MET A 130 -6.39 -0.46 4.02
N ALA A 131 -5.92 -1.08 5.11
CA ALA A 131 -6.73 -1.42 6.26
C ALA A 131 -7.31 -0.19 6.97
N ILE A 132 -6.61 0.94 6.87
CA ILE A 132 -7.09 2.22 7.42
C ILE A 132 -7.97 2.94 6.40
N ASN A 133 -7.53 3.00 5.14
CA ASN A 133 -8.18 3.83 4.11
C ASN A 133 -9.55 3.29 3.68
N PHE A 134 -9.72 1.98 3.51
CA PHE A 134 -10.95 1.42 2.97
C PHE A 134 -12.16 1.52 3.92
N PRO A 135 -12.07 1.13 5.21
CA PRO A 135 -13.18 1.34 6.13
C PRO A 135 -13.62 2.80 6.21
N LEU A 136 -12.65 3.71 6.23
CA LEU A 136 -12.91 5.15 6.22
C LEU A 136 -13.61 5.57 4.93
N TYR A 137 -13.10 5.16 3.77
CA TYR A 137 -13.67 5.46 2.46
C TYR A 137 -15.14 5.04 2.37
N PHE A 138 -15.46 3.80 2.75
CA PHE A 138 -16.84 3.32 2.70
C PHE A 138 -17.76 4.09 3.66
N LYS A 139 -17.24 4.55 4.81
CA LYS A 139 -18.01 5.29 5.82
C LYS A 139 -18.26 6.76 5.45
N TYR A 140 -17.24 7.47 4.99
CA TYR A 140 -17.27 8.94 4.86
C TYR A 140 -17.25 9.46 3.42
N GLY A 141 -16.95 8.60 2.43
CA GLY A 141 -16.70 9.02 1.05
C GLY A 141 -15.34 9.70 0.86
N TYR A 142 -14.89 9.80 -0.39
CA TYR A 142 -13.52 10.27 -0.69
C TYR A 142 -13.33 11.77 -0.45
N ALA A 143 -14.32 12.61 -0.77
CA ALA A 143 -14.23 14.06 -0.60
C ALA A 143 -13.80 14.50 0.81
N LYS A 144 -14.33 13.85 1.86
CA LYS A 144 -13.98 14.15 3.27
C LYS A 144 -12.63 13.55 3.68
N LEU A 145 -12.16 12.53 2.96
CA LEU A 145 -10.94 11.80 3.30
C LEU A 145 -9.70 12.29 2.57
N ARG A 146 -9.83 13.13 1.53
CA ARG A 146 -8.68 13.62 0.77
C ARG A 146 -7.55 14.16 1.68
N TYR A 147 -7.88 15.03 2.64
CA TYR A 147 -6.90 15.61 3.56
C TYR A 147 -6.36 14.60 4.57
N LEU A 148 -7.22 13.71 5.07
CA LEU A 148 -6.84 12.66 6.01
C LEU A 148 -5.88 11.67 5.34
N ASN A 149 -6.17 11.24 4.11
CA ASN A 149 -5.34 10.34 3.32
C ASN A 149 -3.98 10.97 3.01
N MET A 150 -3.94 12.28 2.75
CA MET A 150 -2.68 13.02 2.57
C MET A 150 -1.85 13.03 3.86
N GLY A 151 -2.49 13.17 5.03
CA GLY A 151 -1.84 13.03 6.34
C GLY A 151 -1.29 11.62 6.58
N ILE A 152 -2.09 10.58 6.31
CA ILE A 152 -1.65 9.17 6.43
C ILE A 152 -0.44 8.91 5.51
N PHE A 153 -0.47 9.42 4.28
CA PHE A 153 0.63 9.25 3.34
C PHE A 153 1.92 9.92 3.81
N MET A 154 1.82 11.15 4.32
CA MET A 154 2.97 11.85 4.89
C MET A 154 3.55 11.08 6.08
N LEU A 155 2.69 10.53 6.95
CA LEU A 155 3.14 9.66 8.05
C LEU A 155 3.89 8.42 7.52
N PHE A 156 3.38 7.76 6.48
CA PHE A 156 4.06 6.61 5.87
C PHE A 156 5.40 6.96 5.23
N LEU A 157 5.52 8.14 4.59
CA LEU A 157 6.78 8.62 4.01
C LEU A 157 7.82 8.97 5.07
N VAL A 158 7.39 9.56 6.19
CA VAL A 158 8.29 10.05 7.24
C VAL A 158 8.58 8.97 8.30
N ALA A 159 7.73 7.93 8.41
CA ALA A 159 7.88 6.85 9.39
C ALA A 159 9.27 6.18 9.39
N PRO A 160 9.90 5.83 8.26
CA PRO A 160 11.24 5.23 8.28
C PRO A 160 12.30 6.17 8.88
N ILE A 161 12.18 7.47 8.63
CA ILE A 161 13.08 8.50 9.17
C ILE A 161 12.88 8.62 10.68
N ILE A 162 11.63 8.66 11.14
CA ILE A 162 11.29 8.71 12.57
C ILE A 162 11.80 7.47 13.28
N ILE A 163 11.58 6.27 12.73
CA ILE A 163 12.05 5.01 13.31
C ILE A 163 13.57 5.03 13.45
N LYS A 164 14.30 5.47 12.42
CA LYS A 164 15.77 5.60 12.48
C LYS A 164 16.21 6.58 13.57
N LEU A 165 15.61 7.77 13.62
CA LEU A 165 15.92 8.79 14.64
C LEU A 165 15.62 8.31 16.06
N ILE A 166 14.54 7.57 16.26
CA ILE A 166 14.20 6.95 17.55
C ILE A 166 15.26 5.92 17.93
N ASN A 167 15.68 5.07 17.00
CA ASN A 167 16.66 4.01 17.25
C ASN A 167 18.05 4.57 17.58
N ASP A 168 18.42 5.68 16.94
CA ASP A 168 19.74 6.32 17.14
C ASP A 168 19.80 7.16 18.43
N ASN A 169 18.68 7.75 18.89
CA ASN A 169 18.66 8.69 20.01
C ASN A 169 18.04 8.16 21.31
N ILE A 170 17.27 7.06 21.26
CA ILE A 170 16.59 6.52 22.44
C ILE A 170 17.28 5.22 22.86
N ASN A 171 18.06 5.30 23.94
CA ASN A 171 18.48 4.10 24.65
C ASN A 171 17.25 3.46 25.30
N PHE A 172 16.72 2.42 24.67
CA PHE A 172 15.66 1.58 25.21
C PHE A 172 16.15 0.74 26.40
N ASN A 173 16.60 1.39 27.49
CA ASN A 173 17.03 0.73 28.72
C ASN A 173 15.85 0.25 29.59
N ASN A 174 14.65 0.14 29.01
CA ASN A 174 13.51 -0.43 29.70
C ASN A 174 13.60 -1.97 29.63
N PRO A 175 13.67 -2.67 30.77
CA PRO A 175 13.86 -4.13 30.81
C PRO A 175 12.77 -4.89 30.04
N PHE A 176 11.56 -4.36 29.96
CA PHE A 176 10.49 -4.94 29.16
C PHE A 176 10.80 -4.91 27.66
N ILE A 177 11.30 -3.78 27.14
CA ILE A 177 11.61 -3.60 25.71
C ILE A 177 12.83 -4.43 25.32
N LEU A 178 13.83 -4.51 26.20
CA LEU A 178 15.01 -5.37 26.03
C LEU A 178 14.61 -6.84 25.95
N SER A 179 13.73 -7.31 26.84
CA SER A 179 13.25 -8.70 26.81
C SER A 179 12.50 -9.04 25.52
N ILE A 180 11.72 -8.10 24.98
CA ILE A 180 11.04 -8.27 23.69
C ILE A 180 12.07 -8.30 22.55
N LYS A 181 13.03 -7.39 22.56
CA LYS A 181 14.08 -7.31 21.54
C LYS A 181 14.94 -8.58 21.50
N GLU A 182 15.36 -9.08 22.65
CA GLU A 182 16.12 -10.34 22.76
C GLU A 182 15.31 -11.53 22.25
N LYS A 183 14.01 -11.59 22.59
CA LYS A 183 13.12 -12.65 22.12
C LYS A 183 12.91 -12.59 20.61
N ILE A 184 12.82 -11.39 20.02
CA ILE A 184 12.74 -11.21 18.56
C ILE A 184 14.06 -11.60 17.90
N LEU A 185 15.21 -11.18 18.45
CA LEU A 185 16.54 -11.52 17.94
C LEU A 185 16.86 -13.02 18.06
N SER A 186 16.19 -13.73 18.98
CA SER A 186 16.34 -15.18 19.14
C SER A 186 15.59 -16.01 18.08
N LEU A 187 14.68 -15.39 17.33
CA LEU A 187 13.93 -16.05 16.26
C LEU A 187 14.74 -16.04 14.96
N SER A 188 14.58 -17.08 14.13
CA SER A 188 15.15 -17.06 12.78
C SER A 188 14.40 -16.09 11.87
N ASP A 189 15.08 -15.56 10.84
CA ASP A 189 14.46 -14.65 9.85
C ASP A 189 13.17 -15.24 9.23
N THR A 190 13.14 -16.56 9.03
CA THR A 190 11.97 -17.29 8.55
C THR A 190 10.79 -17.26 9.53
N GLN A 191 11.05 -17.40 10.84
CA GLN A 191 10.01 -17.34 11.87
C GLN A 191 9.45 -15.92 11.98
N ILE A 192 10.32 -14.91 11.93
CA ILE A 192 9.92 -13.50 11.93
C ILE A 192 9.02 -13.21 10.71
N GLY A 193 9.41 -13.69 9.52
CA GLY A 193 8.61 -13.55 8.31
C GLY A 193 7.21 -14.16 8.44
N ILE A 194 7.10 -15.36 9.00
CA ILE A 194 5.80 -16.04 9.23
C ILE A 194 4.92 -15.23 10.17
N VAL A 195 5.47 -14.75 11.29
CA VAL A 195 4.72 -13.93 12.26
C VAL A 195 4.20 -12.65 11.61
N ILE A 196 5.02 -11.96 10.82
CA ILE A 196 4.61 -10.75 10.09
C ILE A 196 3.46 -11.07 9.13
N ILE A 197 3.56 -12.15 8.35
CA ILE A 197 2.52 -12.56 7.41
C ILE A 197 1.21 -12.85 8.14
N CYS A 198 1.25 -13.56 9.27
CA CYS A 198 0.07 -13.83 10.09
C CYS A 198 -0.60 -12.54 10.59
N ILE A 199 0.19 -11.58 11.07
CA ILE A 199 -0.32 -10.28 11.54
C ILE A 199 -0.96 -9.50 10.38
N VAL A 200 -0.30 -9.47 9.22
CA VAL A 200 -0.80 -8.79 8.02
C VAL A 200 -2.13 -9.38 7.54
N LEU A 201 -2.23 -10.72 7.50
CA LEU A 201 -3.47 -11.41 7.14
C LEU A 201 -4.59 -11.11 8.14
N PHE A 202 -4.27 -11.10 9.44
CA PHE A 202 -5.24 -10.76 10.47
C PHE A 202 -5.78 -9.33 10.32
N ILE A 203 -4.89 -8.35 10.10
CA ILE A 203 -5.25 -6.95 9.84
C ILE A 203 -6.12 -6.83 8.58
N TYR A 204 -5.77 -7.55 7.52
CA TYR A 204 -6.54 -7.56 6.27
C TYR A 204 -7.97 -8.04 6.49
N ILE A 205 -8.14 -9.18 7.18
CA ILE A 205 -9.46 -9.78 7.47
C ILE A 205 -10.29 -8.85 8.36
N LEU A 206 -9.68 -8.28 9.40
CA LEU A 206 -10.35 -7.30 10.26
C LEU A 206 -10.83 -6.09 9.46
N SER A 207 -9.97 -5.50 8.64
CA SER A 207 -10.37 -4.36 7.82
C SER A 207 -11.49 -4.68 6.84
N LEU A 208 -11.41 -5.86 6.21
CA LEU A 208 -12.41 -6.31 5.25
C LEU A 208 -13.77 -6.50 5.91
N THR A 209 -13.81 -7.16 7.08
CA THR A 209 -15.06 -7.36 7.83
C THR A 209 -15.67 -6.04 8.30
N VAL A 210 -14.85 -5.10 8.78
CA VAL A 210 -15.31 -3.73 9.13
C VAL A 210 -15.85 -3.01 7.90
N SER A 211 -15.15 -3.06 6.77
CA SER A 211 -15.58 -2.43 5.51
C SER A 211 -16.91 -2.98 5.00
N LEU A 212 -17.08 -4.31 5.03
CA LEU A 212 -18.34 -4.97 4.65
C LEU A 212 -19.49 -4.54 5.56
N ASN A 213 -19.28 -4.50 6.87
CA ASN A 213 -20.31 -4.11 7.83
C ASN A 213 -20.75 -2.66 7.63
N ILE A 214 -19.82 -1.75 7.35
CA ILE A 214 -20.12 -0.35 7.07
C ILE A 214 -20.92 -0.23 5.77
N TYR A 215 -20.45 -0.87 4.69
CA TYR A 215 -21.05 -0.72 3.36
C TYR A 215 -22.44 -1.38 3.26
N LYS A 216 -22.66 -2.49 3.96
CA LYS A 216 -24.00 -3.13 4.04
C LYS A 216 -25.04 -2.24 4.70
N LYS A 217 -24.67 -1.54 5.78
CA LYS A 217 -25.56 -0.66 6.56
C LYS A 217 -25.77 0.72 5.95
N LYS A 218 -25.02 1.07 4.90
CA LYS A 218 -25.11 2.38 4.26
C LYS A 218 -26.41 2.47 3.44
N GLU A 219 -27.24 3.44 3.79
CA GLU A 219 -28.40 3.85 3.00
C GLU A 219 -27.94 4.84 1.93
N PHE A 220 -28.45 4.70 0.71
CA PHE A 220 -28.10 5.49 -0.47
C PHE A 220 -29.32 6.22 -0.99
#